data_AF-A0A8B8I363-F1
#
_entry.id   AF-A0A8B8I363-F1
#
_cell.length_a   1.000
_cell.length_b   1.000
_cell.length_c   1.000
_cell.angle_alpha   90.00
_cell.angle_beta   90.00
_cell.angle_gamma   90.00
#
_symmetry.space_group_name_H-M   'P 1'
#
loop_
_entity.id
_entity.type
_entity.pdbx_description
1 polymer ?
#
loop_
_entity_poly.entity_id
_entity_poly.type
_entity_poly.pdbx_seq_one_letter_code
_entity_poly.pdbx_strand_id
1 'polypeptide(L)'
;MTGIKQVRNKKLLPDLRKEGDLGKEIVLSTKEKHGVPTGSRLFSHHTLASVRKLSFYHPFFLPHDSLDLVLAATYNQSSEYFADKEDLYLQAETIGCDTWRRLRNTYDKLPPVVIPLGHPMKRGGITERKSPFSVKLMNSGVHSSQTNPGYSRQPAGGAIFFY
;
A
#
# COMPACT_ATOMS: atom_id res chain seq x y z
N MET A 1 -8.38 -13.55 -0.80
CA MET A 1 -7.60 -12.38 -1.26
C MET A 1 -7.63 -11.35 -0.14
N THR A 2 -6.49 -10.95 0.41
CA THR A 2 -6.46 -9.87 1.41
C THR A 2 -6.73 -8.55 0.70
N GLY A 3 -7.88 -7.93 0.94
CA GLY A 3 -8.22 -6.60 0.39
C GLY A 3 -7.39 -5.47 1.02
N ILE A 4 -7.62 -4.25 0.53
CA ILE A 4 -7.06 -3.02 1.09
C ILE A 4 -7.53 -2.89 2.55
N LYS A 5 -6.60 -2.66 3.49
CA LYS A 5 -6.92 -2.47 4.91
C LYS A 5 -6.65 -1.04 5.34
N GLN A 6 -7.63 -0.39 5.95
CA GLN A 6 -7.42 0.90 6.62
C GLN A 6 -6.69 0.69 7.94
N VAL A 7 -5.54 1.34 8.11
CA VAL A 7 -4.72 1.26 9.33
C VAL A 7 -4.55 2.65 9.92
N ARG A 8 -4.57 2.75 11.25
CA ARG A 8 -4.32 4.02 11.95
C ARG A 8 -2.96 4.58 11.58
N ASN A 9 -2.95 5.83 11.14
CA ASN A 9 -1.72 6.53 10.81
C ASN A 9 -1.00 6.95 12.11
N LYS A 10 0.29 6.62 12.18
CA LYS A 10 1.18 6.98 13.29
C LYS A 10 2.14 8.14 12.95
N LYS A 11 2.15 8.59 11.69
CA LYS A 11 2.97 9.71 11.22
C LYS A 11 2.45 11.04 11.79
N LEU A 12 3.28 12.07 11.67
CA LEU A 12 2.98 13.42 12.14
C LEU A 12 2.06 14.18 11.20
N LEU A 13 2.05 13.78 9.93
CA LEU A 13 1.14 14.27 8.91
C LEU A 13 0.06 13.24 8.61
N PRO A 14 -1.20 13.67 8.47
CA PRO A 14 -2.26 12.80 7.98
C PRO A 14 -2.03 12.41 6.52
N ASP A 15 -2.60 11.29 6.10
CA ASP A 15 -2.63 10.93 4.69
C ASP A 15 -3.91 11.47 4.06
N LEU A 16 -3.77 12.40 3.11
CA LEU A 16 -4.87 13.07 2.41
C LEU A 16 -4.82 12.87 0.89
N ARG A 17 -3.97 11.96 0.41
CA ARG A 17 -3.76 11.71 -1.03
C ARG A 17 -5.03 11.29 -1.79
N LYS A 18 -6.02 10.72 -1.09
CA LYS A 18 -7.34 10.39 -1.67
C LYS A 18 -8.26 11.61 -1.81
N GLU A 19 -8.07 12.63 -0.98
CA GLU A 19 -8.98 13.76 -0.85
C GLU A 19 -8.56 14.98 -1.67
N GLY A 20 -7.26 15.19 -1.84
CA GLY A 20 -6.73 16.37 -2.49
C GLY A 20 -5.22 16.46 -2.48
N ASP A 21 -4.72 17.57 -3.02
CA ASP A 21 -3.31 17.83 -3.21
C ASP A 21 -2.82 19.02 -2.37
N LEU A 22 -1.55 18.96 -2.00
CA LEU A 22 -0.85 20.05 -1.32
C LEU A 22 0.02 20.78 -2.34
N GLY A 23 -0.24 22.07 -2.54
CA GLY A 23 0.56 22.91 -3.44
C GLY A 23 1.95 23.26 -2.89
N LYS A 24 2.17 23.04 -1.59
CA LYS A 24 3.45 23.24 -0.90
C LYS A 24 3.68 22.13 0.12
N GLU A 25 4.94 21.81 0.37
CA GLU A 25 5.29 20.89 1.44
C GLU A 25 5.02 21.50 2.82
N ILE A 26 4.50 20.70 3.73
CA ILE A 26 4.27 21.11 5.11
C ILE A 26 5.57 20.97 5.88
N VAL A 27 6.12 22.10 6.34
CA VAL A 27 7.31 22.13 7.18
C VAL A 27 6.92 21.75 8.62
N LEU A 28 7.41 20.61 9.08
CA LEU A 28 7.22 20.16 10.46
C LEU A 28 8.30 20.73 11.37
N SER A 29 7.90 21.13 12.58
CA SER A 29 8.85 21.58 13.60
C SER A 29 9.64 20.43 14.22
N THR A 30 9.09 19.21 14.25
CA THR A 30 9.73 18.03 14.84
C THR A 30 9.61 16.80 13.94
N LYS A 31 10.60 15.90 14.04
CA LYS A 31 10.59 14.61 13.33
C LYS A 31 9.91 13.49 14.14
N GLU A 32 9.88 13.64 15.45
CA GLU A 32 9.34 12.65 16.37
C GLU A 32 8.01 13.06 16.96
N LYS A 33 7.14 12.08 17.21
CA LYS A 33 5.79 12.33 17.76
C LYS A 33 5.81 12.80 19.20
N HIS A 34 6.69 12.20 19.99
CA HIS A 34 6.78 12.41 21.43
C HIS A 34 8.00 13.22 21.87
N GLY A 35 8.79 13.74 20.92
CA GLY A 35 10.00 14.54 21.19
C GLY A 35 9.74 15.96 21.71
N VAL A 36 8.47 16.34 21.90
CA VAL A 36 8.04 17.69 22.33
C VAL A 36 7.15 17.56 23.57
N PRO A 37 7.19 18.53 24.51
CA PRO A 37 6.31 18.56 25.67
C PRO A 37 4.84 18.41 25.29
N THR A 38 4.04 17.80 26.16
CA THR A 38 2.65 17.44 25.86
C THR A 38 1.82 18.62 25.34
N GLY A 39 2.01 19.83 25.88
CA GLY A 39 1.31 21.04 25.46
C GLY A 39 1.64 21.53 24.05
N SER A 40 2.85 21.26 23.53
CA SER A 40 3.27 21.70 22.19
C SER A 40 2.99 20.66 21.09
N ARG A 41 2.53 19.45 21.46
CA ARG A 41 2.27 18.36 20.50
C ARG A 41 1.18 18.69 19.47
N LEU A 42 0.19 19.52 19.84
CA LEU A 42 -0.87 19.94 18.92
C LEU A 42 -0.35 20.89 17.84
N PHE A 43 0.69 21.67 18.15
CA PHE A 43 1.36 22.54 17.20
C PHE A 43 2.39 21.81 16.34
N SER A 44 3.09 20.81 16.91
CA SER A 44 4.14 20.09 16.18
C SER A 44 3.61 19.06 15.18
N HIS A 45 2.36 18.61 15.34
CA HIS A 45 1.72 17.60 14.48
C HIS A 45 0.44 18.13 13.88
N HIS A 46 0.19 17.78 12.62
CA HIS A 46 -1.05 18.17 11.98
C HIS A 46 -2.15 17.10 12.15
N THR A 47 -3.36 17.56 12.43
CA THR A 47 -4.59 16.76 12.34
C THR A 47 -5.20 16.89 10.95
N LEU A 48 -6.10 15.95 10.57
CA LEU A 48 -6.87 16.05 9.32
C LEU A 48 -7.56 17.42 9.18
N ALA A 49 -8.21 17.88 10.24
CA ALA A 49 -8.89 19.17 10.25
C ALA A 49 -7.92 20.35 10.05
N SER A 50 -6.72 20.29 10.65
CA SER A 50 -5.73 21.35 10.47
C SER A 50 -5.19 21.43 9.04
N VAL A 51 -4.89 20.28 8.41
CA VAL A 51 -4.38 20.26 7.03
C VAL A 51 -5.43 20.73 6.04
N ARG A 52 -6.69 20.32 6.23
CA ARG A 52 -7.82 20.76 5.39
C ARG A 52 -8.08 22.26 5.41
N LYS A 53 -7.61 22.96 6.45
CA LYS A 53 -7.73 24.41 6.59
C LYS A 53 -6.52 25.17 6.05
N LEU A 54 -5.47 24.48 5.60
CA LEU A 54 -4.30 25.15 5.03
C LEU A 54 -4.66 25.79 3.68
N SER A 55 -4.15 27.00 3.44
CA SER A 55 -4.42 27.76 2.22
C SER A 55 -3.91 27.11 0.95
N PHE A 56 -2.94 26.20 1.05
CA PHE A 56 -2.34 25.49 -0.07
C PHE A 56 -2.83 24.04 -0.19
N TYR A 57 -3.85 23.64 0.56
CA TYR A 57 -4.52 22.36 0.39
C TYR A 57 -5.73 22.53 -0.53
N HIS A 58 -5.78 21.74 -1.60
CA HIS A 58 -6.83 21.79 -2.61
C HIS A 58 -7.53 20.42 -2.68
N PRO A 59 -8.76 20.30 -2.17
CA PRO A 59 -9.54 19.06 -2.29
C PRO A 59 -9.95 18.81 -3.75
N PHE A 60 -10.02 17.55 -4.16
CA PHE A 60 -10.50 17.15 -5.49
C PHE A 60 -12.01 17.32 -5.63
N PHE A 61 -12.72 17.00 -4.56
CA PHE A 61 -14.17 17.11 -4.47
C PHE A 61 -14.51 17.97 -3.28
N LEU A 62 -15.21 19.08 -3.51
CA LEU A 62 -15.72 19.94 -2.45
C LEU A 62 -17.16 20.29 -2.80
N PRO A 63 -18.14 20.02 -1.91
CA PRO A 63 -19.51 20.47 -2.13
C PRO A 63 -19.53 21.99 -2.20
N HIS A 64 -20.19 22.54 -3.22
CA HIS A 64 -20.24 23.98 -3.47
C HIS A 64 -21.30 24.66 -2.61
N ASP A 65 -22.40 23.97 -2.34
CA ASP A 65 -23.51 24.49 -1.56
C ASP A 65 -24.13 23.43 -0.62
N SER A 66 -25.21 23.82 0.05
CA SER A 66 -25.95 22.92 0.94
C SER A 66 -26.73 21.84 0.18
N LEU A 67 -27.08 22.07 -1.08
CA LEU A 67 -27.80 21.10 -1.89
C LEU A 67 -26.87 19.93 -2.23
N ASP A 68 -25.62 20.19 -2.60
CA ASP A 68 -24.62 19.16 -2.85
C ASP A 68 -24.40 18.25 -1.63
N LEU A 69 -24.44 18.82 -0.42
CA LEU A 69 -24.34 18.04 0.82
C LEU A 69 -25.52 17.08 0.99
N VAL A 70 -26.73 17.53 0.69
CA VAL A 70 -27.97 16.72 0.78
C VAL A 70 -28.00 15.66 -0.33
N LEU A 71 -27.59 16.02 -1.55
CA LEU A 71 -27.52 15.07 -2.68
C LEU A 71 -26.46 13.99 -2.47
N ALA A 72 -25.42 14.28 -1.68
CA ALA A 72 -24.40 13.31 -1.30
C ALA A 72 -24.78 12.43 -0.08
N ALA A 73 -25.93 12.67 0.53
CA ALA A 73 -26.41 11.87 1.65
C ALA A 73 -26.85 10.46 1.21
N THR A 74 -26.95 9.54 2.15
CA THR A 74 -27.36 8.15 1.91
C THR A 74 -28.87 7.96 1.84
N TYR A 75 -29.63 8.99 2.19
CA TYR A 75 -31.09 8.94 2.29
C TYR A 75 -31.74 8.53 0.97
N ASN A 76 -32.64 7.54 1.02
CA ASN A 76 -33.45 7.13 -0.13
C ASN A 76 -34.95 7.15 0.18
N GLN A 77 -35.62 8.17 -0.38
CA GLN A 77 -37.07 8.38 -0.29
C GLN A 77 -37.92 7.19 -0.78
N SER A 78 -37.39 6.35 -1.67
CA SER A 78 -38.16 5.22 -2.23
C SER A 78 -38.20 4.00 -1.31
N SER A 79 -37.20 3.84 -0.44
CA SER A 79 -37.08 2.68 0.48
C SER A 79 -37.38 3.03 1.92
N GLU A 80 -37.19 4.28 2.32
CA GLU A 80 -37.29 4.72 3.71
C GLU A 80 -38.64 5.39 3.99
N TYR A 81 -39.42 4.82 4.93
CA TYR A 81 -40.78 5.29 5.24
C TYR A 81 -40.86 6.27 6.42
N PHE A 82 -39.85 6.28 7.32
CA PHE A 82 -39.85 7.11 8.53
C PHE A 82 -38.41 7.56 8.87
N ALA A 83 -37.74 8.21 7.94
CA ALA A 83 -36.42 8.75 8.19
C ALA A 83 -36.48 9.97 9.10
N ASP A 84 -35.49 10.07 9.98
CA ASP A 84 -35.31 11.23 10.82
C ASP A 84 -34.69 12.38 10.01
N LYS A 85 -34.72 13.60 10.56
CA LYS A 85 -34.18 14.78 9.84
C LYS A 85 -32.68 14.67 9.64
N GLU A 86 -32.00 13.95 10.52
CA GLU A 86 -30.57 13.69 10.51
C GLU A 86 -30.17 12.79 9.33
N ASP A 87 -31.02 11.86 8.92
CA ASP A 87 -30.74 10.91 7.82
C ASP A 87 -30.58 11.63 6.48
N LEU A 88 -31.25 12.77 6.31
CA LEU A 88 -31.13 13.65 5.14
C LEU A 88 -29.71 14.21 4.94
N TYR A 89 -28.90 14.24 6.00
CA TYR A 89 -27.53 14.75 5.98
C TYR A 89 -26.49 13.65 6.23
N LEU A 90 -26.93 12.40 6.41
CA LEU A 90 -26.04 11.29 6.72
C LEU A 90 -25.20 10.94 5.49
N GLN A 91 -23.90 11.19 5.56
CA GLN A 91 -22.98 10.93 4.46
C GLN A 91 -22.51 9.47 4.46
N ALA A 92 -22.24 8.93 3.27
CA ALA A 92 -21.84 7.53 3.09
C ALA A 92 -20.58 7.14 3.89
N GLU A 93 -19.59 8.04 4.02
CA GLU A 93 -18.42 7.79 4.87
C GLU A 93 -18.75 7.58 6.35
N THR A 94 -19.86 8.16 6.84
CA THR A 94 -20.26 8.10 8.26
C THR A 94 -20.75 6.70 8.63
N ILE A 95 -21.39 6.00 7.68
CA ILE A 95 -21.84 4.61 7.82
C ILE A 95 -20.76 3.59 7.45
N GLY A 96 -19.55 4.06 7.10
CA GLY A 96 -18.39 3.21 6.80
C GLY A 96 -18.25 2.80 5.33
N CYS A 97 -18.98 3.42 4.41
CA CYS A 97 -18.70 3.28 2.98
C CYS A 97 -17.36 3.96 2.63
N ASP A 98 -16.57 3.36 1.74
CA ASP A 98 -15.33 3.99 1.25
C ASP A 98 -15.71 5.09 0.25
N THR A 99 -15.45 6.34 0.63
CA THR A 99 -15.60 7.50 -0.25
C THR A 99 -14.26 8.20 -0.43
N TRP A 100 -14.25 9.34 -1.13
CA TRP A 100 -13.05 10.16 -1.26
C TRP A 100 -12.58 10.74 0.08
N ARG A 101 -13.51 10.96 1.04
CA ARG A 101 -13.26 11.65 2.31
C ARG A 101 -12.95 10.68 3.45
N ARG A 102 -11.88 10.95 4.20
CA ARG A 102 -11.49 10.20 5.40
C ARG A 102 -11.98 10.86 6.67
N LEU A 103 -12.77 10.14 7.47
CA LEU A 103 -13.23 10.66 8.77
C LEU A 103 -12.18 10.52 9.88
N ARG A 104 -11.27 9.55 9.77
CA ARG A 104 -10.26 9.23 10.79
C ARG A 104 -8.86 9.32 10.19
N ASN A 105 -7.86 9.59 11.03
CA ASN A 105 -6.46 9.62 10.61
C ASN A 105 -5.95 8.19 10.37
N THR A 106 -6.33 7.62 9.24
CA THR A 106 -5.97 6.30 8.72
C THR A 106 -5.34 6.46 7.34
N TYR A 107 -4.63 5.41 6.91
CA TYR A 107 -4.15 5.28 5.54
C TYR A 107 -4.45 3.88 5.03
N ASP A 108 -4.54 3.76 3.70
CA ASP A 108 -4.82 2.50 3.03
C ASP A 108 -3.54 1.69 2.88
N LYS A 109 -3.51 0.52 3.51
CA LYS A 109 -2.42 -0.45 3.36
C LYS A 109 -2.79 -1.43 2.26
N LEU A 110 -2.09 -1.33 1.13
CA LEU A 110 -2.20 -2.29 0.05
C LEU A 110 -1.69 -3.68 0.52
N PRO A 111 -2.31 -4.77 0.04
CA PRO A 111 -1.78 -6.10 0.30
C PRO A 111 -0.36 -6.23 -0.27
N PRO A 112 0.52 -7.01 0.38
CA PRO A 112 1.83 -7.28 -0.19
C PRO A 112 1.65 -7.93 -1.55
N VAL A 113 2.37 -7.42 -2.55
CA VAL A 113 2.41 -8.05 -3.88
C VAL A 113 3.02 -9.44 -3.67
N VAL A 114 2.25 -10.48 -3.99
CA VAL A 114 2.76 -11.85 -4.00
C VAL A 114 3.71 -11.94 -5.17
N ILE A 115 5.01 -11.86 -4.91
CA ILE A 115 6.03 -12.13 -5.92
C ILE A 115 6.05 -13.65 -6.08
N PRO A 116 5.63 -14.22 -7.21
CA PRO A 116 5.69 -15.65 -7.41
C PRO A 116 7.16 -16.07 -7.31
N LEU A 117 7.47 -16.91 -6.31
CA LEU A 117 8.77 -17.56 -6.16
C LEU A 117 8.88 -18.67 -7.20
N GLY A 118 9.02 -18.27 -8.46
CA GLY A 118 9.07 -19.20 -9.58
C GLY A 118 9.02 -18.46 -10.91
N HIS A 119 10.19 -18.23 -11.51
CA HIS A 119 10.22 -18.12 -12.97
C HIS A 119 9.81 -19.49 -13.55
N PRO A 120 9.11 -19.54 -14.70
CA PRO A 120 8.77 -20.82 -15.31
C PRO A 120 10.06 -21.61 -15.51
N MET A 121 10.15 -22.79 -14.88
CA MET A 121 11.29 -23.68 -15.02
C MET A 121 11.38 -24.12 -16.49
N LYS A 122 12.28 -23.47 -17.26
CA LYS A 122 12.63 -23.94 -18.59
C LYS A 122 13.60 -25.11 -18.42
N ARG A 123 13.09 -26.33 -18.54
CA ARG A 123 13.92 -27.53 -18.55
C ARG A 123 14.70 -27.58 -19.86
N GLY A 124 15.89 -26.99 -19.87
CA GLY A 124 16.84 -27.12 -20.97
C GLY A 124 17.38 -28.54 -21.02
N GLY A 125 17.29 -29.17 -22.19
CA GLY A 125 17.82 -30.49 -22.48
C GLY A 125 18.20 -30.58 -23.95
N ILE A 126 19.06 -31.54 -24.28
CA ILE A 126 19.40 -31.83 -25.67
C ILE A 126 18.24 -32.63 -26.28
N THR A 127 17.58 -32.08 -27.30
CA THR A 127 16.48 -32.75 -28.02
C THR A 127 16.95 -33.94 -28.84
N GLU A 128 18.22 -33.92 -29.29
CA GLU A 128 18.82 -34.96 -30.11
C GLU A 128 20.32 -35.15 -29.82
N ARG A 129 20.74 -36.40 -29.64
CA ARG A 129 22.16 -36.74 -29.47
C ARG A 129 22.79 -36.97 -30.85
N LYS A 130 23.39 -35.92 -31.42
CA LYS A 130 24.06 -35.99 -32.74
C LYS A 130 25.22 -36.99 -32.82
N SER A 131 25.79 -37.41 -31.69
CA SER A 131 26.89 -38.37 -31.64
C SER A 131 26.93 -39.14 -30.32
N PRO A 132 27.20 -40.46 -30.33
CA PRO A 132 27.47 -41.25 -29.13
C PRO A 132 28.65 -40.73 -28.30
N PHE A 133 29.59 -39.99 -28.90
CA PHE A 133 30.82 -39.54 -28.26
C PHE A 133 30.77 -38.10 -27.74
N SER A 134 29.73 -37.34 -28.06
CA SER A 134 29.58 -35.95 -27.63
C SER A 134 28.61 -35.84 -26.46
N VAL A 135 29.13 -36.00 -25.23
CA VAL A 135 28.33 -35.76 -24.01
C VAL A 135 28.56 -34.33 -23.53
N LYS A 136 27.69 -33.40 -23.96
CA LYS A 136 27.60 -32.07 -23.35
C LYS A 136 26.77 -32.16 -22.08
N LEU A 137 27.18 -31.46 -21.01
CA LEU A 137 26.58 -31.43 -19.66
C LEU A 137 26.96 -32.60 -18.72
N MET A 138 27.95 -33.42 -19.07
CA MET A 138 28.54 -34.33 -18.07
C MET A 138 29.54 -33.55 -17.23
N ASN A 139 29.29 -33.41 -15.93
CA ASN A 139 30.34 -32.97 -15.01
C ASN A 139 31.44 -34.04 -15.02
N SER A 140 32.59 -33.75 -15.62
CA SER A 140 33.74 -34.65 -15.57
C SER A 140 34.34 -34.61 -14.17
N GLY A 141 34.13 -35.66 -13.37
CA GLY A 141 34.80 -35.78 -12.08
C GLY A 141 34.88 -37.22 -11.55
N VAL A 142 36.01 -37.52 -10.91
CA VAL A 142 36.14 -38.57 -9.89
C VAL A 142 35.87 -37.87 -8.55
N HIS A 143 34.77 -38.20 -7.88
CA HIS A 143 34.29 -37.41 -6.75
C HIS A 143 34.85 -37.94 -5.42
N SER A 144 35.92 -37.33 -4.92
CA SER A 144 36.32 -37.44 -3.52
C SER A 144 36.41 -36.06 -2.87
N SER A 145 36.14 -36.01 -1.57
CA SER A 145 35.94 -34.80 -0.75
C SER A 145 37.18 -33.91 -0.57
N GLN A 146 38.31 -34.22 -1.21
CA GLN A 146 39.60 -33.62 -0.91
C GLN A 146 40.02 -32.47 -1.84
N THR A 147 39.32 -32.24 -2.96
CA THR A 147 39.82 -31.34 -4.03
C THR A 147 39.17 -29.95 -4.13
N ASN A 148 38.25 -29.54 -3.24
CA ASN A 148 37.72 -28.16 -3.33
C ASN A 148 37.27 -27.54 -1.98
N PRO A 149 38.18 -26.96 -1.19
CA PRO A 149 37.84 -26.26 0.05
C PRO A 149 37.19 -24.87 -0.15
N GLY A 150 36.94 -24.44 -1.40
CA GLY A 150 36.43 -23.09 -1.72
C GLY A 150 35.02 -23.02 -2.29
N TYR A 151 34.31 -24.14 -2.50
CA TYR A 151 32.98 -24.12 -3.11
C TYR A 151 31.89 -23.89 -2.06
N SER A 152 31.24 -22.72 -2.10
CA SER A 152 30.06 -22.42 -1.30
C SER A 152 28.93 -23.38 -1.67
N ARG A 153 28.44 -24.16 -0.70
CA ARG A 153 27.26 -25.00 -0.86
C ARG A 153 26.02 -24.09 -0.87
N GLN A 154 25.61 -23.64 -2.05
CA GLN A 154 24.29 -23.04 -2.21
C GLN A 154 23.24 -24.06 -1.73
N PRO A 155 22.24 -23.66 -0.93
CA PRO A 155 21.23 -24.57 -0.39
C PRO A 155 20.37 -25.22 -1.48
N ALA A 156 20.32 -24.63 -2.67
CA ALA A 156 19.86 -25.27 -3.87
C ALA A 156 21.08 -25.84 -4.62
N GLY A 157 21.15 -27.18 -4.74
CA GLY A 157 22.22 -27.85 -5.49
C GLY A 157 22.42 -27.17 -6.84
N GLY A 158 23.67 -26.84 -7.18
CA GLY A 158 24.12 -25.89 -8.21
C GLY A 158 23.72 -26.16 -9.67
N ALA A 159 22.46 -26.50 -9.92
CA ALA A 159 21.79 -26.57 -11.21
C ALA A 159 20.99 -25.29 -11.52
N ILE A 160 21.19 -24.22 -10.75
CA ILE A 160 20.58 -22.91 -11.00
C ILE A 160 21.62 -22.05 -11.71
N PHE A 161 21.53 -22.03 -13.04
CA PHE A 161 22.21 -21.01 -13.85
C PHE A 161 21.17 -19.93 -14.16
N PHE A 162 21.45 -18.70 -13.73
CA PHE A 162 20.72 -17.53 -14.20
C PHE A 162 21.24 -17.20 -15.60
N TYR A 163 20.36 -17.30 -16.60
CA TYR A 163 20.56 -16.76 -17.94
C TYR A 163 19.55 -15.63 -18.13
#